data_AF-A0A1J3JCN8-F1
#
_entry.id   AF-A0A1J3JCN8-F1
#
_cell.length_a   1.000
_cell.length_b   1.000
_cell.length_c   1.000
_cell.angle_alpha   90.00
_cell.angle_beta   90.00
_cell.angle_gamma   90.00
#
_symmetry.space_group_name_H-M   'P 1'
#
loop_
_entity.id
_entity.type
_entity.pdbx_description
1 polymer ?
#
loop_
_entity_poly.entity_id
_entity_poly.type
_entity_poly.pdbx_seq_one_letter_code
_entity_poly.pdbx_strand_id
1 'polypeptide(L)'
;ETLLTYLKPVEKSWQPTDFLPEPESEGFYDQVKELRERCKELSDEYFVVLVGDMITEEALPTYQTMINTLDGVRDETGASP
;
A
#
# COMPACT_ATOMS: atom_id res chain seq x y z
N GLU A 1 6.03 -25.07 -6.40
CA GLU A 1 4.88 -24.83 -7.30
C GLU A 1 3.59 -24.40 -6.60
N THR A 2 3.40 -24.64 -5.29
CA THR A 2 2.13 -24.36 -4.61
C THR A 2 1.96 -22.95 -4.03
N LEU A 3 3.04 -22.17 -3.89
CA LEU A 3 2.99 -20.87 -3.20
C LEU A 3 2.79 -19.67 -4.15
N LEU A 4 3.44 -19.66 -5.31
CA LEU A 4 3.34 -18.52 -6.24
C LEU A 4 1.91 -18.33 -6.80
N THR A 5 1.08 -19.37 -6.77
CA THR A 5 -0.33 -19.32 -7.21
C THR A 5 -1.21 -18.44 -6.32
N TYR A 6 -0.76 -18.06 -5.12
CA TYR A 6 -1.47 -17.10 -4.27
C TYR A 6 -1.24 -15.64 -4.68
N LEU A 7 -0.22 -15.36 -5.49
CA LEU A 7 0.03 -14.01 -6.01
C LEU A 7 -1.01 -13.67 -7.07
N LYS A 8 -1.68 -12.53 -6.90
CA LYS A 8 -2.60 -12.01 -7.91
C LYS A 8 -1.78 -11.43 -9.09
N PRO A 9 -2.15 -11.73 -10.35
CA PRO A 9 -1.52 -11.08 -11.50
C PRO A 9 -1.64 -9.57 -11.41
N VAL A 10 -0.59 -8.83 -11.80
CA VAL A 10 -0.52 -7.37 -11.71
C VAL A 10 -1.74 -6.71 -12.36
N GLU A 11 -2.11 -7.14 -13.57
CA GLU A 11 -3.27 -6.63 -14.32
C GLU A 11 -4.63 -6.86 -13.65
N LYS A 12 -4.67 -7.72 -12.62
CA LYS A 12 -5.87 -7.98 -11.82
C LYS A 12 -5.78 -7.32 -10.44
N SER A 13 -4.62 -6.82 -10.02
CA SER A 13 -4.42 -6.16 -8.74
C SER A 13 -4.96 -4.73 -8.79
N TRP A 14 -5.64 -4.33 -7.73
CA TRP A 14 -6.04 -2.94 -7.56
C TRP A 14 -4.80 -2.05 -7.42
N GLN A 15 -4.93 -0.80 -7.82
CA GLN A 15 -3.90 0.23 -7.68
C GLN A 15 -4.39 1.33 -6.74
N PRO A 16 -3.50 2.07 -6.06
CA PRO A 16 -3.90 3.14 -5.15
C PRO A 16 -4.83 4.19 -5.80
N THR A 17 -4.62 4.47 -7.08
CA THR A 17 -5.45 5.37 -7.89
C THR A 17 -6.91 4.94 -7.97
N ASP A 18 -7.22 3.65 -7.84
CA ASP A 18 -8.60 3.14 -7.85
C ASP A 18 -9.42 3.67 -6.64
N PHE A 19 -8.75 4.12 -5.58
CA PHE A 19 -9.37 4.58 -4.33
C PHE A 19 -9.05 6.04 -3.98
N LEU A 20 -8.33 6.75 -4.84
CA LEU A 20 -7.94 8.15 -4.63
C LEU A 20 -8.69 9.09 -5.57
N PRO A 21 -8.83 10.38 -5.22
CA PRO A 21 -9.32 11.39 -6.15
C PRO A 21 -8.49 11.40 -7.44
N GLU A 22 -9.15 11.46 -8.58
CA GLU A 22 -8.53 11.40 -9.90
C GLU A 22 -7.91 12.76 -10.27
N PRO A 23 -6.57 12.92 -10.25
CA PRO A 23 -5.91 14.20 -10.48
C PRO A 23 -6.12 14.78 -11.89
N GLU A 24 -6.37 13.93 -12.89
CA GLU A 24 -6.59 14.38 -14.28
C GLU A 24 -8.05 14.77 -14.55
N SER A 25 -8.95 14.56 -13.59
CA SER A 25 -10.37 14.90 -13.71
C SER A 25 -10.65 16.38 -13.44
N GLU A 26 -11.58 16.97 -14.19
CA GLU A 26 -12.12 18.31 -13.88
C GLU A 26 -12.73 18.39 -12.47
N GLY A 27 -13.16 17.24 -11.91
CA GLY A 27 -13.76 17.13 -10.57
C GLY A 27 -12.76 16.87 -9.44
N PHE A 28 -11.45 16.85 -9.69
CA PHE A 28 -10.43 16.50 -8.68
C PHE A 28 -10.59 17.29 -7.38
N TYR A 29 -10.74 18.62 -7.47
CA TYR A 29 -10.86 19.48 -6.29
C TYR A 29 -12.12 19.20 -5.46
N ASP A 30 -13.23 18.88 -6.11
CA ASP A 30 -14.47 18.53 -5.42
C ASP A 30 -14.35 17.18 -4.72
N GLN A 31 -13.74 16.18 -5.37
CA GLN A 31 -13.44 14.88 -4.77
C GLN A 31 -12.52 15.00 -3.55
N VAL A 32 -11.45 15.80 -3.65
CA VAL A 32 -10.55 16.09 -2.53
C VAL A 32 -11.30 16.79 -1.40
N LYS A 33 -12.17 17.75 -1.71
CA LYS A 33 -12.99 18.45 -0.72
C LYS A 33 -13.91 17.48 0.00
N GLU A 34 -14.64 16.63 -0.73
CA GLU A 34 -15.53 15.61 -0.15
C GLU A 34 -14.78 14.64 0.76
N LEU A 35 -13.60 14.16 0.34
CA LEU A 35 -12.74 13.32 1.17
C LEU A 35 -12.40 14.02 2.49
N ARG A 36 -11.97 15.28 2.43
CA ARG A 36 -11.60 16.06 3.62
C ARG A 36 -12.79 16.33 4.54
N GLU A 37 -13.99 16.57 3.99
CA GLU A 37 -15.19 16.77 4.80
C GLU A 37 -15.55 15.49 5.57
N ARG A 38 -15.53 14.31 4.94
CA ARG A 38 -15.77 13.02 5.63
C ARG A 38 -14.73 12.77 6.72
N CYS A 39 -13.46 13.11 6.47
CA CYS A 39 -12.39 12.95 7.45
C CYS A 39 -12.60 13.78 8.73
N LYS A 40 -13.37 14.88 8.69
CA LYS A 40 -13.67 15.69 9.90
C LYS A 40 -14.58 14.96 10.89
N GLU A 41 -15.30 13.93 10.44
CA GLU A 41 -16.18 13.12 11.29
C GLU A 41 -15.45 11.96 11.97
N LEU A 42 -14.17 11.73 11.63
CA LEU A 42 -13.34 10.71 12.24
C LEU A 42 -12.64 11.26 13.48
N SER A 43 -12.51 10.42 14.53
CA SER A 43 -11.87 10.83 15.77
C SER A 43 -10.34 10.81 15.68
N ASP A 44 -9.67 11.56 16.56
CA ASP A 44 -8.20 11.58 16.62
C ASP A 44 -7.64 10.19 16.99
N GLU A 45 -8.33 9.44 17.85
CA GLU A 45 -7.93 8.06 18.20
C GLU A 45 -7.92 7.15 16.98
N TYR A 46 -8.86 7.33 16.05
CA TYR A 46 -8.86 6.61 14.78
C TYR A 46 -7.64 6.98 13.95
N PHE A 47 -7.31 8.27 13.84
CA PHE A 47 -6.12 8.71 13.10
C PHE A 47 -4.81 8.25 13.74
N VAL A 48 -4.72 8.14 15.06
CA VAL A 48 -3.53 7.61 15.75
C VAL A 48 -3.24 6.18 15.28
N VAL A 49 -4.26 5.33 15.23
CA VAL A 49 -4.11 3.94 14.76
C VAL A 49 -3.80 3.92 13.27
N LEU A 50 -4.58 4.65 12.45
CA LEU A 50 -4.40 4.67 11.00
C LEU A 50 -3.00 5.17 10.58
N VAL A 51 -2.48 6.20 11.25
CA VAL A 51 -1.12 6.70 10.99
C VAL A 51 -0.07 5.69 11.46
N GLY A 52 -0.29 5.01 12.59
CA GLY A 52 0.57 3.92 13.04
C GLY A 52 0.67 2.78 12.02
N ASP A 53 -0.47 2.39 11.45
CA ASP A 53 -0.54 1.37 10.40
C ASP A 53 0.21 1.84 9.14
N MET A 54 -0.02 3.07 8.69
CA MET A 54 0.68 3.64 7.53
C MET A 54 2.21 3.69 7.73
N ILE A 55 2.68 4.15 8.89
CA ILE A 55 4.12 4.18 9.21
C ILE A 55 4.73 2.78 9.15
N THR A 56 3.98 1.78 9.61
CA THR A 56 4.42 0.38 9.59
C THR A 56 4.49 -0.14 8.15
N GLU A 57 3.47 0.11 7.32
CA GLU A 57 3.47 -0.27 5.90
C GLU A 57 4.60 0.42 5.10
N GLU A 58 4.92 1.69 5.38
CA GLU A 58 6.04 2.42 4.74
C GLU A 58 7.42 1.88 5.12
N ALA A 59 7.53 1.05 6.16
CA ALA A 59 8.77 0.37 6.52
C ALA A 59 9.09 -0.84 5.61
N LEU A 60 8.39 -0.98 4.46
CA LEU A 60 8.52 -2.07 3.48
C LEU A 60 9.97 -2.47 3.13
N PRO A 61 10.94 -1.55 2.94
CA PRO A 61 12.33 -1.95 2.67
C PRO A 61 12.94 -2.81 3.80
N THR A 62 12.54 -2.57 5.05
CA THR A 62 12.95 -3.37 6.21
C THR A 62 12.38 -4.79 6.14
N TYR A 63 11.12 -4.95 5.74
CA TYR A 63 10.48 -6.26 5.60
C TYR A 63 11.09 -7.07 4.45
N GLN A 64 11.35 -6.44 3.30
CA GLN A 64 12.05 -7.09 2.20
C GLN A 64 13.47 -7.52 2.61
N THR A 65 14.20 -6.66 3.33
CA THR A 65 15.53 -6.99 3.86
C THR A 65 15.46 -8.17 4.82
N MET A 66 14.48 -8.21 5.73
CA MET A 66 14.29 -9.31 6.66
C MET A 66 14.16 -10.65 5.92
N ILE A 67 13.31 -10.72 4.89
CA ILE A 67 13.15 -11.94 4.06
C ILE A 67 14.48 -12.28 3.34
N ASN A 68 15.18 -11.29 2.80
CA ASN A 68 16.46 -11.47 2.13
C ASN A 68 17.64 -11.79 3.06
N THR A 69 17.43 -11.82 4.38
CA THR A 69 18.42 -12.36 5.34
C THR A 69 18.19 -13.84 5.68
N LEU A 70 17.10 -14.45 5.19
CA LEU A 70 16.76 -15.84 5.48
C LEU A 70 17.53 -16.79 4.54
N ASP A 71 18.31 -17.68 5.13
CA ASP A 71 19.00 -18.73 4.39
C ASP A 71 17.99 -19.65 3.68
N GLY A 72 18.27 -19.96 2.41
CA GLY A 72 17.45 -20.86 1.58
C GLY A 72 16.33 -20.17 0.78
N VAL A 73 15.98 -18.91 1.08
CA VAL A 73 14.95 -18.16 0.33
C VAL A 73 15.38 -16.74 -0.09
N ARG A 74 16.53 -16.25 0.40
CA ARG A 74 17.04 -14.94 0.02
C ARG A 74 17.31 -14.81 -1.47
N ASP A 75 17.10 -13.60 -2.00
CA ASP A 75 17.56 -13.22 -3.33
C ASP A 75 19.06 -12.86 -3.32
N GLU A 76 19.87 -13.58 -4.08
CA GLU A 76 21.33 -13.38 -4.16
C GLU A 76 21.76 -12.25 -5.10
N THR A 77 20.89 -11.84 -6.04
CA THR A 77 21.27 -10.94 -7.14
C THR A 77 20.39 -9.69 -7.24
N GLY A 78 19.24 -9.67 -6.55
CA GLY A 78 18.19 -8.67 -6.70
C GLY A 78 17.24 -8.95 -7.88
N ALA A 79 17.45 -10.07 -8.58
CA ALA A 79 16.60 -10.58 -9.65
C ALA A 79 16.76 -12.10 -9.81
N SER A 80 16.96 -12.84 -8.71
CA SER A 80 17.09 -14.30 -8.75
C SER A 80 15.80 -14.94 -9.29
N PRO A 81 15.89 -16.01 -10.10
CA PRO A 81 14.75 -16.60 -10.81
C PRO A 81 13.75 -17.34 -9.90
#